data_AF-A0A7C3NQB2-F1
#
_entry.id   AF-A0A7C3NQB2-F1
#
_cell.length_a   1.000
_cell.length_b   1.000
_cell.length_c   1.000
_cell.angle_alpha   90.00
_cell.angle_beta   90.00
_cell.angle_gamma   90.00
#
_symmetry.space_group_name_H-M   'P 1'
#
loop_
_entity.id
_entity.type
_entity.pdbx_description
1 polymer ?
#
loop_
_entity_poly.entity_id
_entity_poly.type
_entity_poly.pdbx_seq_one_letter_code
_entity_poly.pdbx_strand_id
1 'polypeptide(L)'
;WLRKLEAPAYPFRIDQELAAQGAPVYKKYCADCHGVDGKDFRGKRVGKVVPIEEIGTDRHRLDSYTYDVAVNQSMIFAGYGEERFSHFRKTFGYANSPLDGIWLRAPYLHNGSVPTLRDLLEPSSKRPAKFYRGDDVYDPKKVGFVSDVAGEKDRKFFLYDTAQPGNSNQGHEGRPYGTELPSAEKDALVEYLKTF
;
A
#
# COMPACT_ATOMS: atom_id res chain seq x y z
N TRP A 1 -19.25 0.19 -13.51
CA TRP A 1 -17.80 0.20 -13.82
C TRP A 1 -16.96 -0.15 -12.59
N LEU A 2 -16.95 0.62 -11.49
CA LEU A 2 -16.12 0.37 -10.29
C LEU A 2 -16.13 -1.07 -9.72
N ARG A 3 -17.24 -1.80 -9.83
CA ARG A 3 -17.35 -3.17 -9.31
C ARG A 3 -16.87 -4.28 -10.24
N LYS A 4 -16.62 -3.97 -11.53
CA LYS A 4 -16.39 -4.97 -12.58
C LYS A 4 -15.19 -4.65 -13.47
N LEU A 5 -14.53 -3.51 -13.27
CA LEU A 5 -13.33 -3.18 -14.01
C LEU A 5 -12.17 -3.98 -13.42
N GLU A 6 -11.60 -4.88 -14.20
CA GLU A 6 -10.40 -5.62 -13.81
C GLU A 6 -9.17 -4.71 -13.92
N ALA A 7 -8.19 -4.96 -13.05
CA ALA A 7 -6.89 -4.32 -13.17
C ALA A 7 -6.21 -4.75 -14.49
N PRO A 8 -5.53 -3.83 -15.19
CA PRO A 8 -4.76 -4.20 -16.37
C PRO A 8 -3.57 -5.07 -15.98
N ALA A 9 -3.24 -6.02 -16.86
CA ALA A 9 -2.07 -6.87 -16.69
C ALA A 9 -0.78 -6.03 -16.65
N TYR A 10 0.20 -6.51 -15.90
CA TYR A 10 1.53 -5.92 -15.87
C TYR A 10 2.15 -5.92 -17.28
N PRO A 11 2.62 -4.75 -17.78
CA PRO A 11 2.98 -4.62 -19.19
C PRO A 11 4.41 -5.09 -19.52
N PHE A 12 5.23 -5.38 -18.50
CA PHE A 12 6.60 -5.83 -18.69
C PHE A 12 6.73 -7.35 -18.55
N ARG A 13 7.90 -7.89 -18.93
CA ARG A 13 8.20 -9.32 -18.78
C ARG A 13 8.14 -9.73 -17.31
N ILE A 14 7.49 -10.85 -17.06
CA ILE A 14 7.47 -11.55 -15.77
C ILE A 14 8.32 -12.81 -15.90
N ASP A 15 9.25 -13.00 -14.97
CA ASP A 15 9.94 -14.27 -14.77
C ASP A 15 9.00 -15.26 -14.09
N GLN A 16 8.48 -16.20 -14.87
CA GLN A 16 7.48 -17.16 -14.40
C GLN A 16 8.05 -18.15 -13.38
N GLU A 17 9.32 -18.52 -13.49
CA GLU A 17 9.95 -19.45 -12.54
C GLU A 17 10.14 -18.78 -11.18
N LEU A 18 10.58 -17.52 -11.19
CA LEU A 18 10.73 -16.74 -9.96
C LEU A 18 9.37 -16.37 -9.35
N ALA A 19 8.37 -16.01 -10.15
CA ALA A 19 7.00 -15.79 -9.67
C ALA A 19 6.40 -17.06 -9.03
N ALA A 20 6.66 -18.24 -9.60
CA ALA A 20 6.23 -19.51 -9.01
C ALA A 20 6.88 -19.78 -7.64
N GLN A 21 8.11 -19.34 -7.43
CA GLN A 21 8.78 -19.39 -6.11
C GLN A 21 8.16 -18.41 -5.11
N GLY A 22 7.68 -17.25 -5.57
CA GLY A 22 7.03 -16.24 -4.73
C GLY A 22 5.61 -16.61 -4.28
N ALA A 23 4.88 -17.37 -5.09
CA ALA A 23 3.51 -17.80 -4.79
C ALA A 23 3.33 -18.47 -3.40
N PRO A 24 4.13 -19.49 -3.00
CA PRO A 24 4.01 -20.07 -1.66
C PRO A 24 4.40 -19.09 -0.53
N VAL A 25 5.32 -18.16 -0.79
CA VAL A 25 5.71 -17.10 0.17
C VAL A 25 4.52 -16.16 0.39
N TYR A 26 3.90 -15.67 -0.69
CA TYR A 26 2.69 -14.83 -0.63
C TYR A 26 1.56 -15.52 0.14
N LYS A 27 1.28 -16.78 -0.20
CA LYS A 27 0.22 -17.57 0.44
C LYS A 27 0.43 -17.66 1.95
N LYS A 28 1.68 -17.76 2.41
CA LYS A 28 2.04 -17.90 3.82
C LYS A 28 1.93 -16.58 4.59
N TYR A 29 2.38 -15.47 4.03
CA TYR A 29 2.54 -14.21 4.78
C TYR A 29 1.50 -13.15 4.44
N CYS A 30 0.98 -13.13 3.21
CA CYS A 30 0.19 -12.01 2.69
C CYS A 30 -1.31 -12.35 2.56
N ALA A 31 -1.62 -13.58 2.18
CA ALA A 31 -2.95 -13.92 1.66
C ALA A 31 -4.09 -13.73 2.68
N ASP A 32 -3.81 -13.95 3.97
CA ASP A 32 -4.79 -13.76 5.03
C ASP A 32 -5.33 -12.33 5.11
N CYS A 33 -4.49 -11.33 4.81
CA CYS A 33 -4.85 -9.91 4.82
C CYS A 33 -5.28 -9.39 3.44
N HIS A 34 -4.68 -9.91 2.36
CA HIS A 34 -4.76 -9.30 1.04
C HIS A 34 -5.58 -10.08 0.01
N GLY A 35 -6.02 -11.30 0.33
CA GLY A 35 -6.72 -12.18 -0.60
C GLY A 35 -5.86 -13.36 -1.02
N VAL A 36 -6.46 -14.36 -1.67
CA VAL A 36 -5.74 -15.54 -2.16
C VAL A 36 -4.74 -15.15 -3.26
N ASP A 37 -5.14 -14.23 -4.15
CA ASP A 37 -4.32 -13.70 -5.25
C ASP A 37 -4.89 -12.37 -5.78
N GLY A 38 -4.42 -11.90 -6.94
CA GLY A 38 -4.86 -10.65 -7.59
C GLY A 38 -6.30 -10.66 -8.12
N LYS A 39 -7.04 -11.76 -8.00
CA LYS A 39 -8.43 -11.89 -8.50
C LYS A 39 -9.39 -12.48 -7.46
N ASP A 40 -8.89 -13.34 -6.58
CA ASP A 40 -9.65 -13.95 -5.49
C ASP A 40 -9.37 -13.25 -4.16
N PHE A 41 -10.29 -12.38 -3.76
CA PHE A 41 -10.16 -11.55 -2.56
C PHE A 41 -10.67 -12.24 -1.28
N ARG A 42 -10.76 -13.58 -1.27
CA ARG A 42 -11.10 -14.32 -0.04
C ARG A 42 -9.89 -14.35 0.90
N GLY A 43 -10.12 -14.07 2.17
CA GLY A 43 -9.11 -14.19 3.21
C GLY A 43 -9.69 -13.81 4.57
N LYS A 44 -9.07 -14.27 5.66
CA LYS A 44 -9.60 -14.11 7.02
C LYS A 44 -9.76 -12.64 7.43
N ARG A 45 -8.84 -11.79 6.95
CA ARG A 45 -8.71 -10.38 7.33
C ARG A 45 -8.96 -9.41 6.18
N VAL A 46 -9.29 -9.87 4.98
CA VAL A 46 -9.50 -8.99 3.81
C VAL A 46 -10.61 -7.97 4.07
N GLY A 47 -10.33 -6.71 3.77
CA GLY A 47 -11.23 -5.57 3.96
C GLY A 47 -11.46 -5.21 5.43
N LYS A 48 -10.75 -5.84 6.38
CA LYS A 48 -10.85 -5.53 7.80
C LYS A 48 -9.82 -4.48 8.20
N VAL A 49 -10.15 -3.76 9.27
CA VAL A 49 -9.25 -2.80 9.91
C VAL A 49 -8.20 -3.58 10.71
N VAL A 50 -6.94 -3.38 10.37
CA VAL A 50 -5.79 -3.82 11.18
C VAL A 50 -5.52 -2.74 12.24
N PRO A 51 -5.51 -3.08 13.55
CA PRO A 51 -5.27 -2.11 14.62
C PRO A 51 -3.98 -1.33 14.43
N ILE A 52 -3.95 -0.06 14.84
CA ILE A 52 -2.77 0.81 14.67
C ILE A 52 -1.53 0.26 15.37
N GLU A 53 -1.71 -0.39 16.52
CA GLU A 53 -0.66 -1.04 17.30
C GLU A 53 -0.09 -2.28 16.60
N GLU A 54 -0.85 -2.91 15.70
CA GLU A 54 -0.42 -4.08 14.91
C GLU A 54 0.21 -3.65 13.58
N ILE A 55 -0.42 -2.72 12.85
CA ILE A 55 0.07 -2.29 11.54
C ILE A 55 1.22 -1.30 11.63
N GLY A 56 1.29 -0.47 12.68
CA GLY A 56 2.41 0.43 12.99
C GLY A 56 2.71 1.52 11.95
N THR A 57 1.86 1.70 10.92
CA THR A 57 2.05 2.75 9.91
C THR A 57 1.74 4.13 10.49
N ASP A 58 2.10 5.20 9.78
CA ASP A 58 1.87 6.57 10.24
C ASP A 58 0.46 6.78 10.82
N ARG A 59 0.40 7.37 12.02
CA ARG A 59 -0.86 7.55 12.77
C ARG A 59 -1.54 8.90 12.55
N HIS A 60 -0.94 9.85 11.85
CA HIS A 60 -1.50 11.20 11.71
C HIS A 60 -2.86 11.20 11.02
N ARG A 61 -3.07 10.36 9.99
CA ARG A 61 -4.40 10.22 9.36
C ARG A 61 -5.41 9.61 10.33
N LEU A 62 -4.99 8.64 11.14
CA LEU A 62 -5.84 8.11 12.20
C LEU A 62 -6.19 9.24 13.16
N ASP A 63 -5.22 9.90 13.77
CA ASP A 63 -5.42 10.87 14.85
C ASP A 63 -6.18 12.13 14.40
N SER A 64 -6.02 12.57 13.16
CA SER A 64 -6.73 13.74 12.62
C SER A 64 -8.24 13.53 12.52
N TYR A 65 -8.70 12.28 12.49
CA TYR A 65 -10.12 11.95 12.46
C TYR A 65 -10.65 11.74 13.88
N THR A 66 -11.09 12.81 14.53
CA THR A 66 -11.58 12.77 15.92
C THR A 66 -13.03 12.28 16.01
N TYR A 67 -13.50 12.02 17.24
CA TYR A 67 -14.92 11.76 17.48
C TYR A 67 -15.80 12.92 17.00
N ASP A 68 -15.40 14.17 17.28
CA ASP A 68 -16.13 15.36 16.87
C ASP A 68 -16.24 15.47 15.34
N VAL A 69 -15.17 15.15 14.60
CA VAL A 69 -15.23 15.10 13.13
C VAL A 69 -16.26 14.07 12.66
N ALA A 70 -16.29 12.86 13.26
CA ALA A 70 -17.26 11.83 12.88
C ALA A 70 -18.71 12.24 13.18
N VAL A 71 -18.97 12.87 14.34
CA VAL A 71 -20.29 13.39 14.72
C VAL A 71 -20.72 14.51 13.75
N ASN A 72 -19.83 15.46 13.48
CA ASN A 72 -20.11 16.57 12.57
C ASN A 72 -20.38 16.08 11.14
N GLN A 73 -19.64 15.09 10.65
CA GLN A 73 -19.89 14.51 9.33
C GLN A 73 -21.22 13.75 9.27
N SER A 74 -21.67 13.18 10.40
CA SER A 74 -22.99 12.55 10.49
C SER A 74 -24.16 13.55 10.45
N MET A 75 -23.87 14.87 10.38
CA MET A 75 -24.87 15.91 10.13
C MET A 75 -24.96 16.33 8.65
N ILE A 76 -24.05 15.83 7.80
CA ILE A 76 -24.12 16.06 6.36
C ILE A 76 -25.41 15.44 5.81
N PHE A 77 -26.18 16.23 5.07
CA PHE A 77 -27.51 15.89 4.54
C PHE A 77 -28.57 15.56 5.60
N ALA A 78 -28.43 16.03 6.85
CA ALA A 78 -29.43 15.74 7.90
C ALA A 78 -30.87 16.21 7.60
N GLY A 79 -31.04 17.19 6.70
CA GLY A 79 -32.36 17.65 6.25
C GLY A 79 -32.97 16.83 5.10
N TYR A 80 -32.23 15.86 4.56
CA TYR A 80 -32.62 15.06 3.40
C TYR A 80 -32.82 13.61 3.85
N GLY A 81 -33.76 13.37 4.77
CA GLY A 81 -34.24 12.03 5.16
C GLY A 81 -33.23 10.89 5.13
N GLU A 82 -33.38 9.99 4.14
CA GLU A 82 -32.59 8.77 3.98
C GLU A 82 -31.20 9.01 3.36
N GLU A 83 -31.01 10.15 2.71
CA GLU A 83 -29.75 10.58 2.11
C GLU A 83 -28.75 11.09 3.16
N ARG A 84 -29.18 11.26 4.42
CA ARG A 84 -28.30 11.61 5.54
C ARG A 84 -27.15 10.61 5.67
N PHE A 85 -25.93 11.13 5.76
CA PHE A 85 -24.79 10.29 6.09
C PHE A 85 -24.84 9.90 7.58
N SER A 86 -24.80 8.59 7.86
CA SER A 86 -25.04 8.05 9.21
C SER A 86 -24.04 6.96 9.65
N HIS A 87 -23.06 6.63 8.81
CA HIS A 87 -22.14 5.50 9.04
C HIS A 87 -20.69 5.90 9.35
N PHE A 88 -20.42 7.20 9.54
CA PHE A 88 -19.11 7.67 9.95
C PHE A 88 -18.79 7.18 11.37
N ARG A 89 -17.65 6.52 11.52
CA ARG A 89 -17.14 6.07 12.80
C ARG A 89 -15.62 6.15 12.82
N LYS A 90 -15.06 6.37 14.00
CA LYS A 90 -13.62 6.22 14.21
C LYS A 90 -13.24 4.75 14.04
N THR A 91 -12.26 4.49 13.17
CA THR A 91 -11.59 3.19 13.09
C THR A 91 -10.20 3.35 13.69
N PHE A 92 -9.88 2.54 14.70
CA PHE A 92 -8.59 2.58 15.41
C PHE A 92 -7.51 1.79 14.66
N GLY A 93 -7.36 2.07 13.37
CA GLY A 93 -6.43 1.36 12.49
C GLY A 93 -6.72 1.64 11.01
N TYR A 94 -6.10 0.86 10.14
CA TYR A 94 -6.23 0.98 8.69
C TYR A 94 -6.80 -0.28 8.06
N ALA A 95 -7.74 -0.12 7.14
CA ALA A 95 -8.25 -1.25 6.36
C ALA A 95 -7.14 -1.78 5.44
N ASN A 96 -6.94 -3.10 5.42
CA ASN A 96 -6.16 -3.72 4.36
C ASN A 96 -7.00 -3.77 3.07
N SER A 97 -6.30 -3.87 1.94
CA SER A 97 -6.90 -3.84 0.62
C SER A 97 -6.44 -5.03 -0.21
N PRO A 98 -7.29 -5.55 -1.12
CA PRO A 98 -6.84 -6.42 -2.20
C PRO A 98 -5.67 -5.82 -2.99
N LEU A 99 -4.86 -6.68 -3.59
CA LEU A 99 -3.62 -6.30 -4.29
C LEU A 99 -3.72 -6.40 -5.82
N ASP A 100 -4.93 -6.47 -6.37
CA ASP A 100 -5.17 -6.43 -7.82
C ASP A 100 -4.53 -5.19 -8.46
N GLY A 101 -3.71 -5.35 -9.49
CA GLY A 101 -2.97 -4.24 -10.11
C GLY A 101 -2.06 -3.48 -9.14
N ILE A 102 -1.52 -4.13 -8.09
CA ILE A 102 -0.62 -3.52 -7.11
C ILE A 102 0.59 -2.82 -7.76
N TRP A 103 0.99 -3.28 -8.95
CA TRP A 103 2.05 -2.67 -9.74
C TRP A 103 1.77 -1.20 -10.12
N LEU A 104 0.51 -0.79 -10.23
CA LEU A 104 0.10 0.59 -10.53
C LEU A 104 0.08 1.53 -9.32
N ARG A 105 0.19 0.99 -8.11
CA ARG A 105 -0.20 1.70 -6.87
C ARG A 105 0.99 2.29 -6.11
N ALA A 106 2.15 2.38 -6.74
CA ALA A 106 3.29 3.08 -6.16
C ALA A 106 3.04 4.60 -6.14
N PRO A 107 3.54 5.34 -5.13
CA PRO A 107 4.18 4.85 -3.90
C PRO A 107 3.21 4.15 -2.93
N TYR A 108 3.74 3.26 -2.10
CA TYR A 108 3.00 2.35 -1.22
C TYR A 108 2.76 2.91 0.19
N LEU A 109 1.93 2.20 0.95
CA LEU A 109 1.28 2.62 2.20
C LEU A 109 0.23 3.71 1.98
N HIS A 110 -0.59 3.98 3.00
CA HIS A 110 -1.73 4.90 2.89
C HIS A 110 -1.32 6.36 2.61
N ASN A 111 -0.08 6.73 2.95
CA ASN A 111 0.48 8.07 2.77
C ASN A 111 1.48 8.16 1.60
N GLY A 112 1.72 7.05 0.88
CA GLY A 112 2.66 7.00 -0.24
C GLY A 112 4.10 7.28 0.19
N SER A 113 4.53 6.75 1.33
CA SER A 113 5.84 7.00 1.95
C SER A 113 6.92 5.98 1.58
N VAL A 114 6.57 4.95 0.80
CA VAL A 114 7.51 3.92 0.35
C VAL A 114 7.50 3.84 -1.18
N PRO A 115 8.60 4.16 -1.88
CA PRO A 115 8.55 4.41 -3.33
C PRO A 115 8.30 3.17 -4.18
N THR A 116 8.75 1.99 -3.73
CA THR A 116 8.68 0.75 -4.52
C THR A 116 8.20 -0.43 -3.68
N LEU A 117 7.66 -1.47 -4.33
CA LEU A 117 7.17 -2.67 -3.65
C LEU A 117 8.34 -3.42 -3.00
N ARG A 118 9.51 -3.39 -3.65
CA ARG A 118 10.71 -3.99 -3.09
C ARG A 118 11.19 -3.27 -1.82
N ASP A 119 11.06 -1.94 -1.76
CA ASP A 119 11.36 -1.18 -0.54
C ASP A 119 10.35 -1.45 0.58
N LEU A 120 9.08 -1.71 0.26
CA LEU A 120 8.05 -2.07 1.25
C LEU A 120 8.40 -3.35 2.01
N LEU A 121 9.07 -4.28 1.34
CA LEU A 121 9.57 -5.53 1.94
C LEU A 121 10.89 -5.35 2.69
N GLU A 122 11.44 -4.14 2.82
CA GLU A 122 12.53 -3.87 3.76
C GLU A 122 11.98 -3.38 5.12
N PRO A 123 12.67 -3.66 6.24
CA PRO A 123 12.35 -3.00 7.51
C PRO A 123 12.46 -1.48 7.32
N SER A 124 11.64 -0.72 8.05
CA SER A 124 11.55 0.74 7.88
C SER A 124 12.89 1.45 8.00
N SER A 125 13.79 0.95 8.84
CA SER A 125 15.18 1.42 8.99
C SER A 125 16.03 1.36 7.71
N LYS A 126 15.63 0.57 6.72
CA LYS A 126 16.29 0.41 5.41
C LYS A 126 15.49 1.00 4.25
N ARG A 127 14.31 1.54 4.49
CA ARG A 127 13.49 2.21 3.46
C ARG A 127 14.07 3.60 3.17
N PRO A 128 13.92 4.14 1.95
CA PRO A 128 14.33 5.51 1.66
C PRO A 128 13.65 6.51 2.61
N ALA A 129 14.45 7.32 3.31
CA ALA A 129 13.94 8.39 4.19
C ALA A 129 13.56 9.65 3.41
N LYS A 130 14.18 9.84 2.24
CA LYS A 130 13.87 10.93 1.31
C LYS A 130 13.92 10.38 -0.11
N PHE A 131 12.94 10.74 -0.92
CA PHE A 131 12.86 10.35 -2.33
C PHE A 131 12.02 11.35 -3.11
N TYR A 132 12.10 11.32 -4.43
CA TYR A 132 11.38 12.25 -5.29
C TYR A 132 10.15 11.60 -5.92
N ARG A 133 9.09 12.40 -6.06
CA ARG A 133 7.82 12.02 -6.70
C ARG A 133 7.53 12.94 -7.89
N GLY A 134 7.07 12.37 -8.99
CA GLY A 134 6.68 13.12 -10.18
C GLY A 134 7.35 12.64 -11.47
N ASP A 135 8.29 11.71 -11.35
CA ASP A 135 8.82 10.95 -12.49
C ASP A 135 7.79 9.91 -12.95
N ASP A 136 7.66 9.74 -14.26
CA ASP A 136 6.81 8.73 -14.91
C ASP A 136 7.60 7.52 -15.43
N VAL A 137 8.93 7.52 -15.25
CA VAL A 137 9.77 6.36 -15.53
C VAL A 137 9.51 5.26 -14.48
N TYR A 138 9.07 4.11 -14.97
CA TYR A 138 8.76 2.95 -14.13
C TYR A 138 10.00 2.07 -13.91
N ASP A 139 10.24 1.64 -12.68
CA ASP A 139 11.26 0.63 -12.31
C ASP A 139 10.61 -0.76 -12.26
N PRO A 140 10.78 -1.61 -13.29
CA PRO A 140 10.19 -2.94 -13.31
C PRO A 140 10.86 -3.93 -12.34
N LYS A 141 12.07 -3.63 -11.86
CA LYS A 141 12.79 -4.48 -10.92
C LYS A 141 12.27 -4.29 -9.50
N LYS A 142 12.10 -3.04 -9.07
CA LYS A 142 11.61 -2.74 -7.72
C LYS A 142 10.08 -2.60 -7.64
N VAL A 143 9.41 -2.49 -8.79
CA VAL A 143 7.95 -2.31 -8.96
C VAL A 143 7.52 -1.00 -8.28
N GLY A 144 7.69 0.08 -9.04
CA GLY A 144 7.36 1.45 -8.64
C GLY A 144 7.89 2.45 -9.66
N PHE A 145 7.93 3.73 -9.29
CA PHE A 145 8.53 4.77 -10.13
C PHE A 145 9.96 5.06 -9.68
N VAL A 146 10.81 5.47 -10.63
CA VAL A 146 12.14 6.02 -10.32
C VAL A 146 11.97 7.21 -9.37
N SER A 147 12.79 7.24 -8.32
CA SER A 147 12.59 8.17 -7.20
C SER A 147 13.88 8.77 -6.65
N ASP A 148 15.00 8.57 -7.34
CA ASP A 148 16.35 9.05 -6.97
C ASP A 148 16.80 10.27 -7.79
N VAL A 149 15.97 10.72 -8.75
CA VAL A 149 16.20 11.93 -9.54
C VAL A 149 15.37 13.10 -9.03
N ALA A 150 16.00 14.28 -8.88
CA ALA A 150 15.33 15.48 -8.35
C ALA A 150 14.44 16.22 -9.38
N GLY A 151 14.54 15.85 -10.65
CA GLY A 151 13.86 16.50 -11.77
C GLY A 151 14.42 16.05 -13.11
N GLU A 152 13.69 16.36 -14.19
CA GLU A 152 14.09 16.10 -15.57
C GLU A 152 13.89 17.39 -16.38
N LYS A 153 14.95 17.86 -17.07
CA LYS A 153 14.96 19.13 -17.82
C LYS A 153 14.51 20.29 -16.90
N ASP A 154 13.42 20.98 -17.25
CA ASP A 154 12.86 22.09 -16.47
C ASP A 154 11.85 21.64 -15.39
N ARG A 155 11.48 20.35 -15.35
CA ARG A 155 10.55 19.80 -14.36
C ARG A 155 11.29 19.46 -13.08
N LYS A 156 10.97 20.14 -11.99
CA LYS A 156 11.41 19.76 -10.63
C LYS A 156 10.41 18.77 -10.03
N PHE A 157 10.91 17.68 -9.45
CA PHE A 157 10.09 16.69 -8.76
C PHE A 157 9.94 17.04 -7.29
N PHE A 158 8.88 16.51 -6.67
CA PHE A 158 8.55 16.77 -5.28
C PHE A 158 9.42 15.91 -4.36
N LEU A 159 10.23 16.55 -3.52
CA LEU A 159 10.97 15.86 -2.46
C LEU A 159 10.00 15.41 -1.36
N TYR A 160 9.79 14.10 -1.25
CA TYR A 160 9.07 13.49 -0.15
C TYR A 160 10.05 13.19 0.99
N ASP A 161 9.78 13.77 2.16
CA ASP A 161 10.59 13.59 3.38
C ASP A 161 9.75 12.87 4.44
N THR A 162 10.19 11.66 4.84
CA THR A 162 9.43 10.80 5.77
C THR A 162 9.53 11.25 7.22
N ALA A 163 10.37 12.24 7.53
CA ALA A 163 10.45 12.85 8.85
C ALA A 163 9.35 13.90 9.10
N GLN A 164 8.64 14.32 8.05
CA GLN A 164 7.55 15.29 8.18
C GLN A 164 6.29 14.67 8.80
N PRO A 165 5.48 15.45 9.54
CA PRO A 165 4.20 14.98 10.08
C PRO A 165 3.30 14.36 9.00
N GLY A 166 2.87 13.12 9.22
CA GLY A 166 2.02 12.36 8.30
C GLY A 166 2.75 11.55 7.23
N ASN A 167 4.07 11.71 7.11
CA ASN A 167 4.86 11.09 6.05
C ASN A 167 5.69 9.89 6.51
N SER A 168 5.49 9.40 7.75
CA SER A 168 6.29 8.28 8.26
C SER A 168 6.19 7.06 7.35
N ASN A 169 7.34 6.45 7.06
CA ASN A 169 7.49 5.21 6.30
C ASN A 169 7.56 3.96 7.19
N GLN A 170 7.16 4.08 8.46
CA GLN A 170 7.12 2.98 9.41
C GLN A 170 5.93 2.04 9.19
N GLY A 171 5.93 0.91 9.90
CA GLY A 171 4.83 -0.04 9.91
C GLY A 171 4.82 -0.99 8.72
N HIS A 172 3.84 -1.89 8.72
CA HIS A 172 3.79 -3.03 7.82
C HIS A 172 5.14 -3.75 7.82
N GLU A 173 5.61 -4.08 9.02
CA GLU A 173 6.97 -4.54 9.31
C GLU A 173 6.97 -5.67 10.34
N GLY A 174 7.91 -6.59 10.17
CA GLY A 174 8.15 -7.78 10.97
C GLY A 174 7.94 -9.03 10.13
N ARG A 175 8.22 -10.19 10.73
CA ARG A 175 7.98 -11.51 10.12
C ARG A 175 6.58 -11.67 9.49
N PRO A 176 5.47 -11.18 10.10
CA PRO A 176 4.14 -11.31 9.50
C PRO A 176 3.97 -10.54 8.18
N TYR A 177 4.81 -9.53 7.94
CA TYR A 177 4.70 -8.61 6.79
C TYR A 177 5.80 -8.82 5.75
N GLY A 178 6.62 -9.86 5.92
CA GLY A 178 7.66 -10.24 4.96
C GLY A 178 8.97 -9.44 5.04
N THR A 179 9.10 -8.49 5.98
CA THR A 179 10.31 -7.64 6.03
C THR A 179 11.54 -8.34 6.60
N GLU A 180 11.35 -9.43 7.35
CA GLU A 180 12.40 -10.31 7.88
C GLU A 180 12.77 -11.47 6.94
N LEU A 181 12.16 -11.56 5.76
CA LEU A 181 12.47 -12.63 4.81
C LEU A 181 13.90 -12.47 4.23
N PRO A 182 14.53 -13.56 3.78
CA PRO A 182 15.73 -13.47 2.97
C PRO A 182 15.51 -12.65 1.69
N SER A 183 16.53 -11.97 1.18
CA SER A 183 16.38 -11.13 -0.02
C SER A 183 15.80 -11.89 -1.21
N ALA A 184 16.23 -13.13 -1.43
CA ALA A 184 15.74 -13.95 -2.53
C ALA A 184 14.22 -14.22 -2.45
N GLU A 185 13.68 -14.43 -1.24
CA GLU A 185 12.23 -14.60 -1.05
C GLU A 185 11.48 -13.28 -1.28
N LYS A 186 12.07 -12.14 -0.91
CA LYS A 186 11.49 -10.82 -1.21
C LYS A 186 11.45 -10.56 -2.70
N ASP A 187 12.52 -10.89 -3.41
CA ASP A 187 12.62 -10.72 -4.87
C ASP A 187 11.60 -11.64 -5.58
N ALA A 188 11.47 -12.90 -5.14
CA ALA A 188 10.44 -13.82 -5.62
C ALA A 188 9.02 -13.32 -5.34
N LEU A 189 8.77 -12.77 -4.16
CA LEU A 189 7.48 -12.20 -3.78
C LEU A 189 7.12 -10.99 -4.65
N VAL A 190 8.06 -10.09 -4.92
CA VAL A 190 7.86 -8.96 -5.84
C VAL A 190 7.54 -9.47 -7.24
N GLU A 191 8.23 -10.50 -7.73
CA GLU A 191 7.97 -11.08 -9.05
C GLU A 191 6.57 -11.69 -9.13
N TYR A 192 6.15 -12.41 -8.09
CA TYR A 192 4.79 -12.96 -8.01
C TYR A 192 3.72 -11.87 -8.00
N LEU A 193 3.94 -10.77 -7.29
CA LEU A 193 3.02 -9.64 -7.23
C LEU A 193 2.87 -8.89 -8.57
N LYS A 194 3.78 -9.09 -9.53
CA LYS A 194 3.59 -8.59 -10.92
C LYS A 194 2.48 -9.34 -11.66
N THR A 195 2.06 -10.51 -11.18
CA THR A 195 0.98 -11.29 -11.80
C THR A 195 -0.43 -10.81 -11.39
N PHE A 196 -0.52 -9.82 -10.50
CA PHE A 196 -1.75 -9.33 -9.88
C PHE A 196 -2.36 -8.15 -10.62
#